data_AF-A0A9D2PCE5-F1
#
_entry.id   AF-A0A9D2PCE5-F1
#
_cell.length_a   1.000
_cell.length_b   1.000
_cell.length_c   1.000
_cell.angle_alpha   90.00
_cell.angle_beta   90.00
_cell.angle_gamma   90.00
#
_symmetry.space_group_name_H-M   'P 1'
#
loop_
_entity.id
_entity.type
_entity.pdbx_description
1 polymer ?
#
loop_
_entity_poly.entity_id
_entity_poly.type
_entity_poly.pdbx_seq_one_letter_code
_entity_poly.pdbx_strand_id
1 'polypeptide(L)'
;MVTNLGEIEILVNGKEVQYDCIELNNQGYCFKVEKRFKLVCNIPKEYENNIDIRCAVKIRDNIQAESGSETGENLALLSWYWGNCKLSIGTKGDLKGIKYIYEKNALRLIMAQNSGQVIFYTAWIDKSKPEQEDICTWFAADPAYDE
;
A
#
# COMPACT_ATOMS: atom_id res chain seq x y z
N MET A 1 -3.76 9.15 6.12
CA MET A 1 -3.15 8.46 7.28
C MET A 1 -1.70 8.92 7.36
N VAL A 2 -1.23 9.35 8.54
CA VAL A 2 0.16 9.83 8.69
C VAL A 2 1.06 8.70 9.19
N THR A 3 2.21 8.55 8.53
CA THR A 3 3.27 7.59 8.89
C THR A 3 4.56 8.33 9.23
N ASN A 4 5.60 7.59 9.62
CA ASN A 4 6.91 8.17 9.84
C ASN A 4 7.59 8.64 8.55
N LEU A 5 7.26 8.04 7.40
CA LEU A 5 7.77 8.45 6.10
C LEU A 5 7.04 9.69 5.56
N GLY A 6 5.72 9.74 5.76
CA GLY A 6 4.87 10.73 5.12
C GLY A 6 3.39 10.44 5.29
N GLU A 7 2.57 11.25 4.63
CA GLU A 7 1.13 11.03 4.58
C GLU A 7 0.75 10.10 3.41
N ILE A 8 -0.06 9.09 3.69
CA ILE A 8 -0.68 8.26 2.65
C ILE A 8 -1.95 8.96 2.17
N GLU A 9 -2.06 9.13 0.86
CA GLU A 9 -3.23 9.65 0.16
C GLU A 9 -3.69 8.67 -0.91
N ILE A 10 -5.00 8.67 -1.20
CA ILE A 10 -5.55 7.90 -2.31
C ILE A 10 -6.26 8.87 -3.24
N LEU A 11 -5.88 8.84 -4.51
CA LEU A 11 -6.54 9.58 -5.57
C LEU A 11 -7.31 8.63 -6.48
N VAL A 12 -8.51 9.03 -6.86
CA VAL A 12 -9.30 8.37 -7.92
C VAL A 12 -9.54 9.37 -9.03
N ASN A 13 -9.09 9.05 -10.25
CA ASN A 13 -9.11 9.93 -11.42
C ASN A 13 -8.47 11.31 -11.13
N GLY A 14 -7.38 11.30 -10.36
CA GLY A 14 -6.64 12.50 -9.98
C GLY A 14 -7.28 13.35 -8.87
N LYS A 15 -8.40 12.93 -8.30
CA LYS A 15 -9.04 13.61 -7.15
C LYS A 15 -8.77 12.82 -5.88
N GLU A 16 -8.32 13.50 -4.84
CA GLU A 16 -8.16 12.89 -3.50
C GLU A 16 -9.53 12.43 -2.98
N VAL A 17 -9.58 11.20 -2.46
CA VAL A 17 -10.80 10.61 -1.89
C VAL A 17 -10.58 10.23 -0.44
N GLN A 18 -11.68 10.24 0.33
CA GLN A 18 -11.69 9.65 1.66
C GLN A 18 -11.63 8.12 1.55
N TYR A 19 -10.94 7.50 2.50
CA TYR A 19 -10.85 6.05 2.64
C TYR A 19 -10.93 5.69 4.12
N ASP A 20 -11.49 4.52 4.41
CA ASP A 20 -11.48 4.01 5.78
C ASP A 20 -10.09 3.45 6.09
N CYS A 21 -9.59 3.77 7.28
CA CYS A 21 -8.31 3.28 7.78
C CYS A 21 -8.57 2.40 9.00
N ILE A 22 -8.33 1.09 8.83
CA ILE A 22 -8.61 0.08 9.84
C ILE A 22 -7.28 -0.47 10.34
N GLU A 23 -6.99 -0.33 11.62
CA GLU A 23 -5.81 -0.93 12.24
C GLU A 23 -5.97 -2.45 12.31
N LEU A 24 -4.92 -3.18 11.92
CA LEU A 24 -4.87 -4.65 11.94
C LEU A 24 -3.87 -5.13 12.98
N ASN A 25 -3.91 -6.43 13.29
CA ASN A 25 -2.88 -7.07 14.10
C ASN A 25 -1.50 -6.89 13.46
N ASN A 26 -0.55 -6.41 14.25
CA ASN A 26 0.82 -6.13 13.81
C ASN A 26 1.75 -7.35 13.92
N GLN A 27 1.21 -8.50 14.32
CA GLN A 27 1.93 -9.75 14.41
C GLN A 27 1.07 -10.88 13.83
N GLY A 28 1.70 -11.70 12.99
CA GLY A 28 1.15 -12.94 12.46
C GLY A 28 2.21 -14.02 12.45
N TYR A 29 1.89 -15.20 11.91
CA TYR A 29 2.85 -16.31 11.85
C TYR A 29 4.12 -15.97 11.04
N CYS A 30 3.97 -15.18 9.96
CA CYS A 30 5.07 -14.83 9.04
C CYS A 30 5.64 -13.43 9.24
N PHE A 31 5.12 -12.63 10.16
CA PHE A 31 5.52 -11.22 10.30
C PHE A 31 5.37 -10.67 11.71
N LYS A 32 6.26 -9.75 12.05
CA LYS A 32 6.10 -8.81 13.16
C LYS A 32 6.46 -7.43 12.64
N VAL A 33 5.53 -6.48 12.76
CA VAL A 33 5.69 -5.11 12.26
C VAL A 33 5.34 -4.10 13.33
N GLU A 34 5.74 -2.84 13.13
CA GLU A 34 5.41 -1.77 14.07
C GLU A 34 3.91 -1.51 14.09
N LYS A 35 3.37 -1.32 12.90
CA LYS A 35 1.94 -1.10 12.65
C LYS A 35 1.56 -1.68 11.30
N ARG A 36 0.28 -2.00 11.20
CA ARG A 36 -0.36 -2.57 10.02
C ARG A 36 -1.76 -2.01 9.89
N PHE A 37 -2.12 -1.60 8.68
CA PHE A 37 -3.44 -1.02 8.40
C PHE A 37 -4.01 -1.54 7.08
N LYS A 38 -5.33 -1.61 7.05
CA LYS A 38 -6.14 -1.81 5.85
C LYS A 38 -6.78 -0.48 5.46
N LEU A 39 -6.56 -0.07 4.23
CA LEU A 39 -7.08 1.17 3.64
C LEU A 39 -8.16 0.80 2.63
N VAL A 40 -9.41 1.16 2.93
CA VAL A 40 -10.57 0.79 2.12
C VAL A 40 -11.02 1.99 1.30
N CYS A 41 -10.77 1.95 -0.01
CA CYS A 41 -11.13 3.01 -0.94
C CYS A 41 -12.38 2.61 -1.75
N ASN A 42 -13.51 3.25 -1.45
CA ASN A 42 -14.72 3.08 -2.25
C ASN A 42 -14.63 3.90 -3.53
N ILE A 43 -14.88 3.26 -4.68
CA ILE A 43 -14.87 3.92 -5.98
C ILE A 43 -16.26 4.52 -6.23
N PRO A 44 -16.37 5.82 -6.54
CA PRO A 44 -17.65 6.42 -6.91
C PRO A 44 -18.35 5.68 -8.06
N LYS A 45 -19.67 5.48 -7.96
CA LYS A 45 -20.45 4.67 -8.91
C LYS A 45 -20.52 5.29 -10.31
N GLU A 46 -20.36 6.61 -10.40
CA GLU A 46 -20.33 7.36 -11.66
C GLU A 46 -19.09 7.08 -12.52
N TYR A 47 -18.04 6.49 -11.95
CA TYR A 47 -16.88 6.06 -12.71
C TYR A 47 -17.13 4.67 -13.26
N GLU A 48 -17.28 4.54 -14.58
CA GLU A 48 -17.62 3.26 -15.20
C GLU A 48 -16.38 2.52 -15.72
N ASN A 49 -15.51 3.22 -16.45
CA ASN A 49 -14.39 2.62 -17.18
C ASN A 49 -13.11 3.45 -17.02
N ASN A 50 -11.96 2.82 -17.25
CA ASN A 50 -10.62 3.45 -17.22
C ASN A 50 -10.35 4.25 -15.93
N ILE A 51 -10.63 3.63 -14.79
CA ILE A 51 -10.51 4.25 -13.48
C ILE A 51 -9.05 4.23 -13.06
N ASP A 52 -8.52 5.40 -12.75
CA ASP A 52 -7.15 5.59 -12.30
C ASP A 52 -7.11 5.76 -10.79
N ILE A 53 -6.62 4.74 -10.07
CA ILE A 53 -6.48 4.77 -8.62
C ILE A 53 -5.01 4.85 -8.28
N ARG A 54 -4.63 5.82 -7.46
CA ARG A 54 -3.25 6.08 -7.07
C ARG A 54 -3.15 6.17 -5.56
N CYS A 55 -2.55 5.16 -4.93
CA CYS A 55 -2.21 5.19 -3.52
C CYS A 55 -0.77 5.69 -3.38
N ALA A 56 -0.61 6.91 -2.88
CA ALA A 56 0.65 7.64 -2.87
C ALA A 56 1.10 7.97 -1.44
N VAL A 57 2.41 8.11 -1.27
CA VAL A 57 3.02 8.64 -0.06
C VAL A 57 3.56 10.04 -0.35
N LYS A 58 2.97 11.05 0.28
CA LYS A 58 3.52 12.40 0.41
C LYS A 58 4.68 12.35 1.40
N ILE A 59 5.86 12.00 0.92
CA ILE A 59 7.09 11.89 1.71
C ILE A 59 7.44 13.27 2.29
N ARG A 60 7.84 13.30 3.57
CA ARG A 60 8.28 14.53 4.24
C ARG A 60 9.53 15.09 3.56
N ASP A 61 9.61 16.41 3.41
CA ASP A 61 10.69 17.09 2.68
C ASP A 61 12.10 16.79 3.20
N ASN A 62 12.23 16.41 4.47
CA ASN A 62 13.51 16.10 5.11
C ASN A 62 13.89 14.61 5.07
N ILE A 63 13.10 13.76 4.40
CA ILE A 63 13.35 12.32 4.28
C ILE A 63 13.71 11.98 2.84
N GLN A 64 14.92 11.46 2.65
CA GLN A 64 15.29 10.79 1.40
C GLN A 64 14.93 9.31 1.52
N ALA A 65 14.02 8.85 0.67
CA ALA A 65 13.63 7.45 0.57
C ALA A 65 13.85 6.90 -0.84
N GLU A 66 14.19 5.63 -0.90
CA GLU A 66 14.28 4.84 -2.13
C GLU A 66 13.10 3.90 -2.20
N SER A 67 12.54 3.72 -3.40
CA SER A 67 11.36 2.89 -3.62
C SER A 67 11.65 1.71 -4.54
N GLY A 68 11.05 0.55 -4.27
CA GLY A 68 11.16 -0.63 -5.12
C GLY A 68 9.89 -1.47 -5.11
N SER A 69 9.51 -1.99 -6.27
CA SER A 69 8.43 -2.97 -6.37
C SER A 69 8.89 -4.33 -5.85
N GLU A 70 8.11 -4.93 -4.95
CA GLU A 70 8.39 -6.26 -4.38
C GLU A 70 7.18 -7.17 -4.59
N THR A 71 6.79 -7.34 -5.86
CA THR A 71 5.60 -8.12 -6.25
C THR A 71 5.75 -9.61 -5.95
N GLY A 72 4.63 -10.31 -5.84
CA GLY A 72 4.57 -11.77 -5.85
C GLY A 72 3.26 -12.28 -6.42
N GLU A 73 2.99 -13.57 -6.26
CA GLU A 73 1.79 -14.19 -6.80
C GLU A 73 0.53 -13.54 -6.19
N ASN A 74 -0.34 -12.97 -7.03
CA ASN A 74 -1.54 -12.24 -6.60
C ASN A 74 -1.24 -11.01 -5.70
N LEU A 75 -0.01 -10.48 -5.72
CA LEU A 75 0.40 -9.33 -4.91
C LEU A 75 1.10 -8.25 -5.75
N ALA A 76 0.48 -7.08 -5.80
CA ALA A 76 1.12 -5.85 -6.27
C ALA A 76 1.58 -5.05 -5.04
N LEU A 77 2.89 -4.84 -4.89
CA LEU A 77 3.46 -4.22 -3.70
C LEU A 77 4.59 -3.26 -4.06
N LEU A 78 4.57 -2.09 -3.42
CA LEU A 78 5.60 -1.07 -3.49
C LEU A 78 6.11 -0.76 -2.09
N SER A 79 7.43 -0.72 -1.93
CA SER A 79 8.07 -0.40 -0.67
C SER A 79 8.96 0.82 -0.76
N TRP A 80 9.11 1.49 0.36
CA TRP A 80 10.01 2.62 0.58
C TRP A 80 10.97 2.34 1.72
N TYR A 81 12.23 2.70 1.53
CA TYR A 81 13.32 2.50 2.46
C TYR A 81 13.94 3.85 2.84
N TRP A 82 14.09 4.11 4.15
CA TRP A 82 14.78 5.29 4.65
C TRP A 82 15.44 4.97 5.99
N GLY A 83 16.76 5.15 6.09
CA GLY A 83 17.53 4.71 7.25
C GLY A 83 17.32 3.20 7.53
N ASN A 84 16.95 2.86 8.77
CA ASN A 84 16.60 1.49 9.17
C ASN A 84 15.10 1.14 9.00
N CYS A 85 14.31 2.06 8.45
CA CYS A 85 12.87 1.87 8.30
C CYS A 85 12.50 1.37 6.91
N LYS A 86 11.44 0.58 6.84
CA LYS A 86 10.76 0.19 5.60
C LYS A 86 9.27 0.35 5.77
N LEU A 87 8.59 0.89 4.75
CA LEU A 87 7.14 0.94 4.63
C LEU A 87 6.74 0.26 3.34
N SER A 88 5.75 -0.62 3.39
CA SER A 88 5.17 -1.27 2.22
C SER A 88 3.72 -0.87 2.06
N ILE A 89 3.27 -0.71 0.81
CA ILE A 89 1.87 -0.64 0.42
C ILE A 89 1.63 -1.74 -0.61
N GLY A 90 0.72 -2.66 -0.27
CA GLY A 90 0.33 -3.78 -1.10
C GLY A 90 -1.17 -3.76 -1.42
N THR A 91 -1.54 -4.42 -2.51
CA THR A 91 -2.93 -4.70 -2.90
C THR A 91 -2.97 -5.99 -3.70
N LYS A 92 -4.17 -6.49 -3.99
CA LYS A 92 -4.34 -7.70 -4.80
C LYS A 92 -3.75 -7.46 -6.20
N GLY A 93 -2.79 -8.29 -6.57
CA GLY A 93 -2.12 -8.32 -7.87
C GLY A 93 -2.82 -9.24 -8.87
N ASP A 94 -2.32 -9.24 -10.10
CA ASP A 94 -2.68 -10.18 -11.18
C ASP A 94 -4.17 -10.27 -11.55
N LEU A 95 -4.97 -9.30 -11.12
CA LEU A 95 -6.38 -9.19 -11.51
C LEU A 95 -6.53 -8.84 -12.99
N LYS A 96 -7.33 -9.65 -13.70
CA LYS A 96 -7.69 -9.40 -15.10
C LYS A 96 -8.36 -8.03 -15.25
N GLY A 97 -7.90 -7.24 -16.23
CA GLY A 97 -8.46 -5.92 -16.51
C GLY A 97 -7.92 -4.81 -15.61
N ILE A 98 -6.89 -5.09 -14.80
CA ILE A 98 -6.17 -4.08 -14.02
C ILE A 98 -4.71 -4.02 -14.48
N LYS A 99 -4.23 -2.81 -14.78
CA LYS A 99 -2.82 -2.55 -15.04
C LYS A 99 -2.20 -1.90 -13.80
N TYR A 100 -1.11 -2.48 -13.30
CA TYR A 100 -0.33 -1.94 -12.18
C TYR A 100 0.85 -1.13 -12.69
N ILE A 101 1.07 0.05 -12.09
CA ILE A 101 2.15 0.97 -12.42
C ILE A 101 2.84 1.34 -11.10
N TYR A 102 4.17 1.16 -11.06
CA TYR A 102 5.00 1.44 -9.90
C TYR A 102 5.71 2.77 -10.12
N GLU A 103 5.23 3.81 -9.45
CA GLU A 103 5.84 5.13 -9.45
C GLU A 103 6.72 5.29 -8.23
N LYS A 104 7.65 6.27 -8.25
CA LYS A 104 8.57 6.51 -7.13
C LYS A 104 7.86 6.64 -5.77
N ASN A 105 6.72 7.31 -5.74
CA ASN A 105 5.98 7.61 -4.51
C ASN A 105 4.55 7.06 -4.54
N ALA A 106 4.20 6.18 -5.48
CA ALA A 106 2.83 5.69 -5.57
C ALA A 106 2.71 4.31 -6.24
N LEU A 107 1.78 3.51 -5.72
CA LEU A 107 1.25 2.35 -6.40
C LEU A 107 -0.02 2.77 -7.13
N ARG A 108 -0.01 2.66 -8.46
CA ARG A 108 -1.10 3.10 -9.33
C ARG A 108 -1.74 1.93 -10.06
N LEU A 109 -3.07 1.92 -10.11
CA LEU A 109 -3.91 0.91 -10.75
C LEU A 109 -4.77 1.60 -11.80
N ILE A 110 -4.71 1.10 -13.03
CA ILE A 110 -5.65 1.48 -14.09
C ILE A 110 -6.63 0.32 -14.28
N MET A 111 -7.88 0.54 -13.91
CA MET A 111 -8.92 -0.48 -13.94
C MET A 111 -9.83 -0.27 -15.17
N ALA A 112 -10.02 -1.33 -15.95
CA ALA A 112 -10.91 -1.29 -17.11
C ALA A 112 -12.38 -1.05 -16.72
N GLN A 113 -12.80 -1.55 -15.56
CA GLN A 113 -14.17 -1.47 -15.04
C GLN A 113 -14.18 -1.17 -13.55
N ASN A 114 -15.28 -0.58 -13.06
CA ASN A 114 -15.48 -0.31 -11.65
C ASN A 114 -15.71 -1.60 -10.83
N SER A 115 -14.83 -1.87 -9.87
CA SER A 115 -14.97 -2.98 -8.90
C SER A 115 -15.78 -2.60 -7.65
N GLY A 116 -16.25 -1.35 -7.55
CA GLY A 116 -16.89 -0.75 -6.39
C GLY A 116 -15.90 -0.34 -5.29
N GLN A 117 -14.82 -1.10 -5.11
CA GLN A 117 -13.84 -0.86 -4.06
C GLN A 117 -12.45 -1.37 -4.45
N VAL A 118 -11.41 -0.69 -3.95
CA VAL A 118 -10.04 -1.19 -3.89
C VAL A 118 -9.53 -1.11 -2.46
N ILE A 119 -8.82 -2.15 -2.04
CA ILE A 119 -8.24 -2.24 -0.70
C ILE A 119 -6.72 -2.23 -0.84
N PHE A 120 -6.06 -1.39 -0.05
CA PHE A 120 -4.62 -1.42 0.14
C PHE A 120 -4.29 -1.88 1.56
N TYR A 121 -3.17 -2.56 1.72
CA TYR A 121 -2.60 -2.90 3.00
C TYR A 121 -1.29 -2.17 3.14
N THR A 122 -1.06 -1.57 4.31
CA THR A 122 0.19 -0.88 4.59
C THR A 122 0.77 -1.35 5.91
N ALA A 123 2.08 -1.53 5.93
CA ALA A 123 2.81 -1.94 7.11
C ALA A 123 4.20 -1.30 7.09
N TRP A 124 4.76 -1.08 8.28
CA TRP A 124 6.14 -0.61 8.40
C TRP A 124 6.88 -1.24 9.56
N ILE A 125 8.20 -1.23 9.43
CA ILE A 125 9.15 -1.76 10.41
C ILE A 125 10.24 -0.74 10.70
N ASP A 126 10.90 -0.94 11.83
CA ASP A 126 12.21 -0.41 12.14
C ASP A 126 13.16 -1.59 12.37
N LYS A 127 14.08 -1.82 11.42
CA LYS A 127 15.01 -2.95 11.44
C LYS A 127 16.00 -2.92 12.61
N SER A 128 16.05 -1.82 13.38
CA SER A 128 16.80 -1.80 14.66
C SER A 128 16.10 -2.60 15.76
N LYS A 129 14.81 -2.95 15.57
CA LYS A 129 14.02 -3.71 16.53
C LYS A 129 14.14 -5.22 16.29
N PRO A 130 14.19 -6.04 17.35
CA PRO A 130 14.25 -7.49 17.21
C PRO A 130 13.07 -8.05 16.40
N GLU A 131 13.34 -9.09 15.61
CA GLU A 131 12.33 -9.85 14.85
C GLU A 131 11.61 -9.04 13.75
N GLN A 132 12.11 -7.86 13.39
CA GLN A 132 11.59 -7.05 12.29
C GLN A 132 12.51 -7.12 11.07
N GLU A 133 12.36 -8.18 10.31
CA GLU A 133 13.11 -8.40 9.08
C GLU A 133 12.47 -7.69 7.88
N ASP A 134 13.27 -7.49 6.82
CA ASP A 134 12.82 -6.82 5.60
C ASP A 134 11.55 -7.42 4.99
N ILE A 135 11.46 -8.76 5.05
CA ILE A 135 10.36 -9.53 4.49
C ILE A 135 9.05 -9.37 5.28
N CYS A 136 9.10 -8.92 6.54
CA CYS A 136 7.90 -8.82 7.38
C CYS A 136 6.86 -7.87 6.78
N THR A 137 7.27 -6.76 6.18
CA THR A 137 6.32 -5.82 5.56
C THR A 137 5.73 -6.35 4.26
N TRP A 138 6.43 -7.28 3.58
CA TRP A 138 5.90 -7.97 2.40
C TRP A 138 4.68 -8.82 2.79
N PHE A 139 4.82 -9.68 3.81
CA PHE A 139 3.70 -10.49 4.32
C PHE A 139 2.61 -9.64 4.96
N ALA A 140 2.98 -8.63 5.75
CA ALA A 140 2.00 -7.79 6.43
C ALA A 140 1.18 -6.92 5.45
N ALA A 141 1.73 -6.54 4.29
CA ALA A 141 1.01 -5.80 3.27
C ALA A 141 0.39 -6.70 2.18
N ASP A 142 0.43 -8.02 2.35
CA ASP A 142 -0.22 -8.97 1.46
C ASP A 142 -1.69 -9.22 1.89
N PRO A 143 -2.67 -9.02 0.99
CA PRO A 143 -4.08 -9.33 1.25
C PRO A 143 -4.36 -10.77 1.70
N ALA A 144 -3.47 -11.74 1.43
CA ALA A 144 -3.62 -13.12 1.87
C ALA A 144 -3.61 -13.28 3.40
N TYR A 145 -3.14 -12.27 4.13
CA TYR A 145 -3.06 -12.26 5.59
C TYR A 145 -4.06 -11.28 6.23
N ASP A 146 -5.15 -10.92 5.55
CA ASP A 146 -6.23 -10.06 6.08
C ASP A 146 -7.02 -10.79 7.19
N GLU A 147 -6.42 -10.88 8.37
CA GLU A 147 -6.95 -11.45 9.62
C GLU A 147 -7.05 -10.39 10.73
#